data_AF-A0A2E5YMW5-F1
#
_entry.id   AF-A0A2E5YMW5-F1
#
_cell.length_a   1.000
_cell.length_b   1.000
_cell.length_c   1.000
_cell.angle_alpha   90.00
_cell.angle_beta   90.00
_cell.angle_gamma   90.00
#
_symmetry.space_group_name_H-M   'P 1'
#
loop_
_entity.id
_entity.type
_entity.pdbx_description
1 polymer ?
#
loop_
_entity_poly.entity_id
_entity_poly.type
_entity_poly.pdbx_seq_one_letter_code
_entity_poly.pdbx_strand_id
1 'polypeptide(L)'
;MVRDEGPVKLAFRRDTRITLGVHMIGVAASELIHIGMMLLHTDSTLDQILSAVFNHPTLSEIYRVAALDGINRLLRSGLQKAADGRSVERVDGALRGGYKKVRQWS
;
A
#
# COMPACT_ATOMS: atom_id res chain seq x y z
N MET A 1 -18.15 14.27 -15.67
CA MET A 1 -17.34 14.81 -14.56
C MET A 1 -16.12 13.92 -14.43
N VAL A 2 -15.03 14.26 -15.13
CA VAL A 2 -13.76 13.54 -15.02
C VAL A 2 -13.17 13.92 -13.67
N ARG A 3 -12.89 12.96 -12.80
CA ARG A 3 -12.13 13.21 -11.58
C ARG A 3 -10.68 13.38 -12.02
N ASP A 4 -10.15 14.59 -11.91
CA ASP A 4 -8.78 14.92 -12.36
C ASP A 4 -7.71 14.13 -11.59
N GLU A 5 -8.05 13.67 -10.39
CA GLU A 5 -7.25 12.78 -9.54
C GLU A 5 -7.77 11.35 -9.69
N GLY A 6 -7.03 10.51 -10.41
CA GLY A 6 -7.38 9.10 -10.49
C GLY A 6 -6.70 8.28 -9.38
N PRO A 7 -7.25 7.09 -9.08
CA PRO A 7 -6.90 6.34 -7.88
C PRO A 7 -5.47 5.79 -7.93
N VAL A 8 -4.79 5.80 -6.78
CA VAL A 8 -3.52 5.10 -6.55
C VAL A 8 -3.74 3.80 -5.80
N LYS A 9 -3.07 2.75 -6.27
CA LYS A 9 -3.03 1.44 -5.64
C LYS A 9 -1.60 1.09 -5.25
N LEU A 10 -1.40 0.80 -3.96
CA LEU A 10 -0.16 0.28 -3.42
C LEU A 10 -0.29 -1.22 -3.14
N ALA A 11 0.65 -2.00 -3.65
CA ALA A 11 0.87 -3.39 -3.29
C ALA A 11 2.08 -3.47 -2.36
N PHE A 12 1.96 -4.22 -1.26
CA PHE A 12 3.02 -4.32 -0.25
C PHE A 12 3.03 -5.69 0.41
N ARG A 13 4.17 -6.07 1.00
CA ARG A 13 4.33 -7.31 1.76
C ARG A 13 3.70 -7.17 3.14
N ARG A 14 2.96 -8.16 3.63
CA ARG A 14 2.20 -8.03 4.89
C ARG A 14 3.05 -8.10 6.15
N ASP A 15 4.14 -8.84 6.09
CA ASP A 15 5.10 -9.11 7.16
C ASP A 15 6.00 -7.89 7.43
N THR A 16 6.64 -7.36 6.39
CA THR A 16 7.61 -6.25 6.51
C THR A 16 7.07 -4.92 6.02
N ARG A 17 5.86 -4.89 5.46
CA ARG A 17 5.21 -3.68 4.93
C ARG A 17 5.97 -2.99 3.80
N ILE A 18 6.95 -3.67 3.18
CA ILE A 18 7.72 -3.16 2.04
C ILE A 18 6.82 -3.04 0.82
N THR A 19 6.95 -1.93 0.10
CA THR A 19 6.22 -1.64 -1.14
C THR A 19 6.74 -2.54 -2.26
N LEU A 20 5.83 -3.23 -2.95
CA LEU A 20 6.12 -4.18 -4.03
C LEU A 20 5.61 -3.70 -5.39
N GLY A 21 4.66 -2.77 -5.40
CA GLY A 21 4.14 -2.20 -6.64
C GLY A 21 3.27 -0.98 -6.41
N VAL A 22 3.25 -0.09 -7.40
CA VAL A 22 2.40 1.10 -7.45
C VAL A 22 1.68 1.13 -8.78
N HIS A 23 0.36 1.32 -8.76
CA HIS A 23 -0.42 1.63 -9.95
C HIS A 23 -1.13 2.95 -9.76
N MET A 24 -1.10 3.78 -10.80
CA MET A 24 -1.79 5.06 -10.84
C MET A 24 -2.49 5.18 -12.19
N ILE A 25 -3.72 5.68 -12.15
CA ILE A 25 -4.51 6.02 -13.33
C ILE A 25 -4.94 7.47 -13.12
N GLY A 26 -5.00 8.30 -14.16
CA GLY A 26 -5.44 9.69 -14.06
C GLY A 26 -4.56 10.67 -14.82
N VAL A 27 -5.00 11.92 -14.93
CA VAL A 27 -4.31 12.97 -15.71
C VAL A 27 -2.94 13.29 -15.10
N ALA A 28 -2.84 13.29 -13.78
CA ALA A 28 -1.59 13.53 -13.05
C ALA A 28 -0.71 12.26 -12.86
N ALA A 29 -1.04 11.14 -13.50
CA ALA A 29 -0.35 9.87 -13.27
C ALA A 29 1.14 9.92 -13.65
N SER A 30 1.46 10.51 -14.80
CA SER A 30 2.84 10.68 -15.27
C SER A 30 3.68 11.56 -14.36
N GLU A 31 3.05 12.53 -13.69
CA GLU A 31 3.73 13.48 -12.82
C GLU A 31 3.98 12.94 -11.42
N LEU A 32 3.41 11.80 -11.04
CA LEU A 32 3.52 11.29 -9.66
C LEU A 32 4.04 9.86 -9.59
N ILE A 33 3.98 9.11 -10.69
CA ILE A 33 4.49 7.75 -10.74
C ILE A 33 5.97 7.66 -10.35
N HIS A 34 6.75 8.73 -10.56
CA HIS A 34 8.15 8.80 -10.18
C HIS A 34 8.36 8.68 -8.66
N ILE A 35 7.42 9.16 -7.84
CA ILE A 35 7.43 8.96 -6.37
C ILE A 35 7.24 7.47 -6.09
N GLY A 36 6.27 6.83 -6.76
CA GLY A 36 6.05 5.39 -6.65
C GLY A 36 7.27 4.56 -7.05
N MET A 37 7.97 4.98 -8.12
CA MET A 37 9.21 4.34 -8.55
C MET A 37 10.31 4.47 -7.51
N MET A 38 10.44 5.65 -6.88
CA MET A 38 11.41 5.87 -5.81
C MET A 38 11.14 4.93 -4.62
N LEU A 39 9.88 4.82 -4.17
CA LEU A 39 9.50 3.93 -3.08
C LEU A 39 9.81 2.44 -3.35
N LEU A 40 9.68 2.01 -4.61
CA LEU A 40 10.05 0.66 -5.03
C LEU A 40 11.57 0.46 -5.02
N HIS A 41 12.32 1.46 -5.51
CA HIS A 41 13.77 1.37 -5.62
C HIS A 41 14.47 1.46 -4.26
N THR A 42 13.83 2.06 -3.26
CA THR A 42 14.35 2.19 -1.90
C THR A 42 13.78 1.16 -0.92
N ASP A 43 13.06 0.14 -1.41
CA ASP A 43 12.37 -0.86 -0.59
C ASP A 43 11.53 -0.24 0.56
N SER A 44 10.91 0.90 0.29
CA SER A 44 10.26 1.70 1.33
C SER A 44 9.04 1.00 1.90
N THR A 45 8.93 1.06 3.23
CA THR A 45 7.80 0.52 3.98
C THR A 45 6.63 1.49 4.03
N LEU A 46 5.42 0.98 4.29
CA LEU A 46 4.25 1.83 4.50
C LEU A 46 4.47 2.87 5.61
N ASP A 47 5.15 2.51 6.69
CA ASP A 47 5.43 3.42 7.80
C ASP A 47 6.36 4.58 7.37
N GLN A 48 7.35 4.29 6.52
CA GLN A 48 8.21 5.33 5.94
C GLN A 48 7.44 6.26 4.99
N ILE A 49 6.51 5.72 4.19
CA ILE A 49 5.62 6.53 3.34
C ILE A 49 4.78 7.49 4.18
N LEU A 50 4.29 7.04 5.35
CA LEU A 50 3.50 7.89 6.25
C LEU A 50 4.33 8.98 6.94
N SER A 51 5.62 8.72 7.16
CA SER A 51 6.56 9.67 7.75
C SER A 51 7.11 10.70 6.75
N ALA A 52 6.97 10.45 5.46
CA ALA A 52 7.45 11.35 4.42
C ALA A 52 6.65 12.66 4.43
N VAL A 53 7.36 13.79 4.39
CA VAL A 53 6.76 15.12 4.24
C VAL A 53 6.53 15.34 2.74
N PHE A 54 5.30 15.08 2.30
CA PHE A 54 4.88 15.42 0.95
C PHE A 54 4.50 16.90 0.89
N ASN A 55 4.87 17.56 -0.20
CA ASN A 55 4.61 18.98 -0.40
C ASN A 55 3.09 19.25 -0.48
N HIS A 56 2.57 20.16 0.33
CA HIS A 56 1.15 20.55 0.35
C HIS A 56 0.92 21.78 -0.56
N PRO A 57 -0.21 21.88 -1.32
CA PRO A 57 -1.24 20.89 -1.63
C PRO A 57 -0.90 20.16 -2.92
N THR A 58 -0.54 18.88 -2.85
CA THR A 58 -0.42 18.06 -4.07
C THR A 58 -0.98 16.68 -3.85
N LEU A 59 -1.42 16.08 -4.96
CA LEU A 59 -1.85 14.69 -5.10
C LEU A 59 -0.94 13.68 -4.39
N SER A 60 0.31 14.02 -4.04
CA SER A 60 1.19 13.20 -3.21
C SER A 60 0.53 12.69 -1.91
N GLU A 61 -0.50 13.37 -1.39
CA GLU A 61 -1.30 12.89 -0.26
C GLU A 61 -2.04 11.56 -0.55
N ILE A 62 -2.34 11.25 -1.81
CA ILE A 62 -2.97 9.98 -2.19
C ILE A 62 -2.10 8.76 -1.83
N TYR A 63 -0.78 8.91 -1.81
CA TYR A 63 0.13 7.85 -1.36
C TYR A 63 0.01 7.62 0.14
N ARG A 64 -0.12 8.70 0.92
CA ARG A 64 -0.31 8.64 2.37
C ARG A 64 -1.66 8.02 2.71
N VAL A 65 -2.73 8.41 2.01
CA VAL A 65 -4.08 7.82 2.17
C VAL A 65 -4.07 6.33 1.81
N ALA A 66 -3.42 5.95 0.71
CA ALA A 66 -3.29 4.54 0.31
C ALA A 66 -2.49 3.71 1.33
N ALA A 67 -1.42 4.27 1.90
CA ALA A 67 -0.65 3.61 2.96
C ALA A 67 -1.46 3.44 4.25
N LEU A 68 -2.23 4.46 4.66
CA LEU A 68 -3.15 4.37 5.80
C LEU A 68 -4.22 3.30 5.59
N ASP A 69 -4.84 3.22 4.41
CA ASP A 69 -5.79 2.15 4.09
C ASP A 69 -5.12 0.77 4.17
N GLY A 70 -3.88 0.65 3.68
CA GLY A 70 -3.06 -0.55 3.79
C GLY A 70 -2.86 -1.01 5.24
N ILE A 71 -2.45 -0.10 6.13
CA ILE A 71 -2.26 -0.41 7.57
C ILE A 71 -3.57 -0.79 8.23
N ASN A 72 -4.66 -0.06 7.97
CA ASN A 72 -5.98 -0.37 8.52
C ASN A 72 -6.47 -1.77 8.12
N ARG A 73 -6.16 -2.22 6.89
CA ARG A 73 -6.46 -3.59 6.44
C ARG A 73 -5.59 -4.64 7.14
N LEU A 74 -4.33 -4.34 7.44
CA LEU A 74 -3.46 -5.23 8.21
C LEU A 74 -4.01 -5.41 9.63
N LEU A 75 -4.32 -4.31 10.32
CA LEU A 75 -4.87 -4.32 11.68
C LEU A 75 -6.16 -5.11 11.76
N ARG A 76 -7.12 -4.86 10.85
CA ARG A 76 -8.35 -5.64 10.75
C ARG A 76 -8.09 -7.13 10.52
N SER A 77 -7.13 -7.48 9.66
CA SER A 77 -6.79 -8.88 9.43
C SER A 77 -6.09 -9.56 10.61
N GLY A 78 -5.32 -8.82 11.41
CA GLY A 78 -4.72 -9.32 12.65
C GLY A 78 -5.76 -9.57 13.74
N LEU A 79 -6.70 -8.63 13.91
CA LEU A 79 -7.82 -8.77 14.84
C LEU A 79 -8.73 -9.95 14.47
N GLN A 80 -9.02 -10.14 13.18
CA GLN A 80 -9.80 -11.28 12.71
C GLN A 80 -9.11 -12.62 13.00
N LYS A 81 -7.78 -12.69 12.78
CA LYS A 81 -7.00 -13.91 13.08
C LYS A 81 -6.94 -14.23 14.57
N ALA A 82 -6.87 -13.20 15.42
CA ALA A 82 -6.89 -13.35 16.88
C ALA A 82 -8.27 -13.82 17.38
N ALA A 83 -9.36 -13.30 16.80
CA ALA A 83 -10.72 -13.74 17.10
C ALA A 83 -11.00 -15.18 16.62
N ASP A 84 -10.38 -15.61 15.51
CA ASP A 84 -10.48 -16.97 14.96
C ASP A 84 -9.65 -18.03 15.72
N GLY A 85 -8.93 -17.68 16.79
CA GLY A 85 -8.24 -18.64 17.67
C GLY A 85 -7.06 -19.41 17.04
N ARG A 86 -6.56 -19.01 15.86
CA ARG A 86 -5.40 -19.66 15.23
C ARG A 86 -4.10 -19.07 15.78
N SER A 87 -3.33 -19.89 16.51
CA SER A 87 -1.96 -19.58 16.91
C SER A 87 -1.14 -19.15 15.70
N VAL A 88 -0.46 -18.01 15.82
CA VAL A 88 0.49 -17.55 14.80
C VAL A 88 1.70 -18.47 14.85
N GLU A 89 1.66 -19.58 14.10
CA GLU A 89 2.87 -20.34 13.83
C GLU A 89 3.86 -19.44 13.08
N ARG A 90 5.10 -19.40 13.57
CA ARG A 90 6.24 -18.82 12.85
C ARG A 90 6.38 -19.56 11.52
N VAL A 91 5.84 -18.99 10.45
CA VAL A 91 6.09 -19.43 9.09
C VAL A 91 7.46 -18.91 8.65
N ASP A 92 8.49 -19.62 9.10
CA ASP A 92 9.81 -19.59 8.47
C ASP A 92 9.73 -20.56 7.28
N GLY A 93 9.48 -20.01 6.09
CA GLY A 93 9.31 -20.81 4.87
C GLY A 93 8.14 -20.37 3.98
N ALA A 94 8.29 -19.25 3.26
CA ALA A 94 7.40 -18.92 2.15
C ALA A 94 8.08 -18.02 1.11
N LEU A 95 9.11 -18.53 0.45
CA LEU A 95 9.64 -17.97 -0.81
C LEU A 95 8.73 -18.23 -2.03
N ARG A 96 7.45 -18.56 -1.84
CA ARG A 96 6.54 -18.81 -2.97
C ARG A 96 5.21 -18.11 -2.76
N GLY A 97 5.01 -17.07 -3.59
CA GLY A 97 3.77 -16.78 -4.29
C GLY A 97 2.52 -16.59 -3.44
N GLY A 98 2.08 -15.34 -3.29
CA GLY A 98 0.79 -15.07 -2.67
C GLY A 98 0.36 -13.61 -2.68
N TYR A 99 0.37 -12.94 -3.84
CA TYR A 99 -0.23 -11.61 -3.97
C TYR A 99 -1.77 -11.71 -3.90
N LYS A 100 -2.35 -11.44 -2.72
CA LYS A 100 -3.82 -11.37 -2.58
C LYS A 100 -4.32 -9.98 -3.00
N LYS A 101 -4.86 -9.90 -4.22
CA LYS A 101 -5.54 -8.74 -4.82
C LYS A 101 -6.57 -8.16 -3.85
N VAL A 102 -6.34 -6.94 -3.36
CA VAL A 102 -7.37 -6.17 -2.65
C VAL A 102 -8.42 -5.72 -3.67
N ARG A 103 -9.68 -6.14 -3.45
CA ARG A 103 -10.88 -5.78 -4.23
C ARG A 103 -11.23 -4.29 -4.01
N GLN A 104 -11.51 -3.58 -5.10
CA GLN A 104 -12.38 -2.40 -5.16
C GLN A 104 -13.53 -2.76 -6.12
N TRP A 105 -14.76 -2.42 -5.74
CA TRP A 105 -16.04 -2.82 -6.35
C TRP A 105 -16.44 -1.98 -7.57
N SER A 106 -17.51 -2.44 -8.25
CA SER A 106 -18.35 -1.78 -9.26
C SER A 106 -18.74 -0.34 -8.94
#